data_AF-A0A3D2RLD9-F1
#
_entry.id   AF-A0A3D2RLD9-F1
#
_cell.length_a   1.000
_cell.length_b   1.000
_cell.length_c   1.000
_cell.angle_alpha   90.00
_cell.angle_beta   90.00
_cell.angle_gamma   90.00
#
_symmetry.space_group_name_H-M   'P 1'
#
loop_
_entity.id
_entity.type
_entity.pdbx_description
1 polymer ?
#
loop_
_entity_poly.entity_id
_entity_poly.type
_entity_poly.pdbx_seq_one_letter_code
_entity_poly.pdbx_strand_id
1 'polypeptide(L)'
;MMQPGISAFGIWSGGHFMHFGSDIGPDGLENLVKHAYDSGIRTFMTSDAYGQGAADELLGRALSDLDRDTYCLVGAVGHDFYTGIRAAEKGFPRFTDPKLRDADEYGAYLEMATDKSLERLGHDRFDLLLLHNPDTTGYQSDIVWSGLEALKSRGKTDMLGVAPGPANGFTVDLIDCFERHGNLIDWAMIILNPLEPWPGGLCLDAAAKHEVKVIARVVDYGGIFHDDLKPGASLPRMDHRSFRPSGWIEAAHKKLDPFRAIAKKHRHTLLQFACKWDLSQPAVESVVPTLLQETGPCAKAIEDQVIELAQVGEKEDLTEEESAEVRRLGDNKNSMSLKGASTQYLGLPVGDQWQMTPELLEVARRWNIEPDRDLFHPSDVRDIREKGAPRRGVPQTSVRRLYLQLQVFGGCNDTQAVVDAVSNSGLESVVYADVTDPFGIGLLTITENPELFVTKARDFVVNSPLAELEQKPDLTMVGRSYSMGREANLEDWLLGKPRRNALNPDWPWAVWYPLRRKSEFNILSPTEQGKILMEHAMIGRTYGSAGYAQDIRLACHGLDRNDNEFLIGLLSQDLFPLSRIVQDMRKTQQTAKHMASLGPFFVGRAVWQSPLKK
;
A
#
# COMPACT_ATOMS: atom_id res chain seq x y z
N MET A 1 -11.93 -31.53 23.88
CA MET A 1 -11.57 -30.43 22.99
C MET A 1 -12.64 -29.36 23.06
N MET A 2 -12.31 -28.20 23.62
CA MET A 2 -13.23 -27.07 23.63
C MET A 2 -13.03 -26.22 22.37
N GLN A 3 -14.11 -25.87 21.68
CA GLN A 3 -14.06 -24.98 20.51
C GLN A 3 -14.12 -23.52 20.97
N PRO A 4 -13.52 -22.57 20.22
CA PRO A 4 -13.85 -21.16 20.35
C PRO A 4 -15.37 -20.95 20.30
N GLY A 5 -15.89 -20.22 21.28
CA GLY A 5 -17.29 -19.80 21.33
C GLY A 5 -17.56 -18.61 20.42
N ILE A 6 -18.83 -18.20 20.35
CA ILE A 6 -19.27 -17.10 19.47
C ILE A 6 -18.56 -15.78 19.81
N SER A 7 -18.31 -15.50 21.08
CA SER A 7 -17.55 -14.33 21.53
C SER A 7 -16.31 -14.74 22.32
N ALA A 8 -15.24 -13.97 22.13
CA ALA A 8 -13.96 -14.19 22.79
C ALA A 8 -13.46 -12.90 23.46
N PHE A 9 -12.68 -13.09 24.53
CA PHE A 9 -11.99 -12.03 25.24
C PHE A 9 -10.49 -12.09 24.94
N GLY A 10 -9.95 -11.01 24.38
CA GLY A 10 -8.51 -10.86 24.15
C GLY A 10 -7.83 -10.09 25.28
N ILE A 11 -6.73 -10.62 25.82
CA ILE A 11 -5.97 -10.01 26.93
C ILE A 11 -5.28 -8.67 26.56
N TRP A 12 -5.31 -8.28 25.29
CA TRP A 12 -4.88 -6.95 24.83
C TRP A 12 -5.87 -5.83 25.19
N SER A 13 -7.05 -6.17 25.71
CA SER A 13 -8.07 -5.23 26.17
C SER A 13 -7.62 -4.46 27.43
N GLY A 14 -8.34 -3.39 27.78
CA GLY A 14 -8.11 -2.62 29.01
C GLY A 14 -6.89 -1.69 28.99
N GLY A 15 -6.25 -1.51 27.83
CA GLY A 15 -5.18 -0.52 27.65
C GLY A 15 -3.80 -0.88 28.24
N HIS A 16 -3.70 -2.00 28.97
CA HIS A 16 -2.53 -2.34 29.78
C HIS A 16 -1.33 -2.82 28.93
N PHE A 17 -1.52 -3.89 28.15
CA PHE A 17 -0.45 -4.45 27.30
C PHE A 17 -0.41 -3.84 25.91
N MET A 18 -1.56 -3.35 25.44
CA MET A 18 -1.72 -2.64 24.19
C MET A 18 -2.49 -1.37 24.54
N HIS A 19 -1.84 -0.21 24.43
CA HIS A 19 -2.32 1.09 24.85
C HIS A 19 -3.54 1.58 24.02
N PHE A 20 -4.70 0.97 24.20
CA PHE A 20 -5.98 1.38 23.64
C PHE A 20 -6.85 1.98 24.74
N GLY A 21 -7.19 3.26 24.62
CA GLY A 21 -7.90 3.98 25.68
C GLY A 21 -7.04 4.13 26.94
N SER A 22 -7.71 4.18 28.09
CA SER A 22 -7.09 4.29 29.41
C SER A 22 -6.57 2.94 29.87
N ASP A 23 -5.40 2.93 30.51
CA ASP A 23 -4.88 1.75 31.20
C ASP A 23 -5.66 1.54 32.51
N ILE A 24 -6.36 0.40 32.62
CA ILE A 24 -7.10 0.00 33.83
C ILE A 24 -6.21 -0.70 34.87
N GLY A 25 -4.93 -0.89 34.54
CA GLY A 25 -3.95 -1.56 35.39
C GLY A 25 -4.10 -3.09 35.41
N PRO A 26 -3.13 -3.79 36.02
CA PRO A 26 -3.10 -5.25 36.04
C PRO A 26 -4.27 -5.83 36.86
N ASP A 27 -4.57 -5.27 38.03
CA ASP A 27 -5.67 -5.73 38.89
C ASP A 27 -7.04 -5.51 38.23
N GLY A 28 -7.20 -4.37 37.54
CA GLY A 28 -8.41 -4.08 36.76
C GLY A 28 -8.60 -5.08 35.62
N LEU A 29 -7.53 -5.40 34.89
CA LEU A 29 -7.57 -6.38 33.80
C LEU A 29 -7.84 -7.81 34.31
N GLU A 30 -7.24 -8.22 35.42
CA GLU A 30 -7.50 -9.53 36.04
C GLU A 30 -8.98 -9.64 36.47
N ASN A 31 -9.52 -8.61 37.11
CA ASN A 31 -10.94 -8.57 37.48
C ASN A 31 -11.85 -8.56 36.25
N LEU A 32 -11.46 -7.91 35.16
CA LEU A 32 -12.22 -7.88 33.92
C LEU A 32 -12.29 -9.25 33.25
N VAL A 33 -11.22 -10.06 33.31
CA VAL A 33 -11.23 -11.45 32.83
C VAL A 33 -12.23 -12.29 33.63
N LYS A 34 -12.22 -12.16 34.97
CA LYS A 34 -13.19 -12.86 35.84
C LYS A 34 -14.62 -12.41 35.55
N HIS A 35 -14.84 -11.11 35.39
CA HIS A 35 -16.13 -10.53 35.00
C HIS A 35 -16.61 -11.02 33.63
N ALA A 36 -15.71 -11.18 32.65
CA ALA A 36 -16.02 -11.77 31.35
C ALA A 36 -16.46 -13.23 31.48
N TYR A 37 -15.77 -14.02 32.30
CA TYR A 37 -16.19 -15.38 32.60
C TYR A 37 -17.57 -15.42 33.30
N ASP A 38 -17.79 -14.62 34.34
CA ASP A 38 -19.06 -14.57 35.06
C ASP A 38 -20.22 -14.09 34.17
N SER A 39 -19.93 -13.22 33.20
CA SER A 39 -20.90 -12.73 32.22
C SER A 39 -21.24 -13.75 31.12
N GLY A 40 -20.48 -14.85 31.00
CA GLY A 40 -20.75 -15.95 30.06
C GLY A 40 -19.78 -16.09 28.90
N ILE A 41 -18.72 -15.28 28.82
CA ILE A 41 -17.66 -15.45 27.81
C ILE A 41 -16.82 -16.68 28.18
N ARG A 42 -16.60 -17.57 27.19
CA ARG A 42 -15.94 -18.87 27.41
C ARG A 42 -14.68 -19.04 26.55
N THR A 43 -14.24 -18.02 25.83
CA THR A 43 -13.01 -18.07 25.02
C THR A 43 -12.08 -16.94 25.45
N PHE A 44 -10.86 -17.28 25.86
CA PHE A 44 -9.85 -16.33 26.32
C PHE A 44 -8.59 -16.48 25.48
N MET A 45 -8.06 -15.35 25.02
CA MET A 45 -6.99 -15.32 24.02
C MET A 45 -5.79 -14.50 24.50
N THR A 46 -4.58 -15.01 24.24
CA THR A 46 -3.31 -14.34 24.53
C THR A 46 -2.30 -14.52 23.38
N SER A 47 -1.17 -13.82 23.48
CA SER A 47 0.04 -14.08 22.71
C SER A 47 1.25 -13.91 23.60
N ASP A 48 2.24 -14.80 23.41
CA ASP A 48 3.52 -14.77 24.13
C ASP A 48 4.24 -13.42 24.03
N ALA A 49 4.08 -12.71 22.92
CA ALA A 49 4.71 -11.43 22.68
C ALA A 49 4.08 -10.26 23.46
N TYR A 50 2.84 -10.38 23.93
CA TYR A 50 2.16 -9.30 24.65
C TYR A 50 2.80 -9.07 26.03
N GLY A 51 3.30 -7.86 26.24
CA GLY A 51 4.08 -7.55 27.44
C GLY A 51 5.33 -8.42 27.61
N GLN A 52 5.84 -9.04 26.54
CA GLN A 52 6.96 -10.02 26.60
C GLN A 52 6.68 -11.18 27.58
N GLY A 53 5.46 -11.72 27.53
CA GLY A 53 5.01 -12.83 28.38
C GLY A 53 4.22 -12.41 29.61
N ALA A 54 4.25 -11.14 30.02
CA ALA A 54 3.48 -10.67 31.18
C ALA A 54 1.96 -10.82 31.02
N ALA A 55 1.46 -10.80 29.78
CA ALA A 55 0.05 -11.06 29.50
C ALA A 55 -0.35 -12.52 29.75
N ASP A 56 0.52 -13.47 29.42
CA ASP A 56 0.33 -14.90 29.72
C ASP A 56 0.26 -15.12 31.24
N GLU A 57 1.17 -14.51 32.00
CA GLU A 57 1.18 -14.63 33.47
C GLU A 57 -0.08 -14.04 34.10
N LEU A 58 -0.55 -12.89 33.60
CA LEU A 58 -1.77 -12.24 34.10
C LEU A 58 -3.01 -13.08 33.79
N LEU A 59 -3.13 -13.56 32.54
CA LEU A 59 -4.25 -14.41 32.15
C LEU A 59 -4.25 -15.72 32.94
N GLY A 60 -3.08 -16.34 33.15
CA GLY A 60 -2.93 -17.55 33.95
C GLY A 60 -3.43 -17.37 35.38
N ARG A 61 -3.05 -16.26 36.04
CA ARG A 61 -3.58 -15.92 37.39
C ARG A 61 -5.07 -15.67 37.39
N ALA A 62 -5.60 -14.99 36.37
CA ALA A 62 -7.03 -14.71 36.29
C ALA A 62 -7.89 -15.97 36.15
N LEU A 63 -7.36 -16.99 35.47
CA LEU A 63 -8.04 -18.25 35.18
C LEU A 63 -7.74 -19.38 36.18
N SER A 64 -6.79 -19.20 37.11
CA SER A 64 -6.28 -20.28 37.97
C SER A 64 -7.33 -20.93 38.87
N ASP A 65 -8.34 -20.16 39.28
CA ASP A 65 -9.43 -20.61 40.15
C ASP A 65 -10.64 -21.13 39.38
N LEU A 66 -10.59 -21.13 38.04
CA LEU A 66 -11.67 -21.58 37.16
C LEU A 66 -11.42 -23.01 36.70
N ASP A 67 -12.49 -23.77 36.55
CA ASP A 67 -12.41 -25.13 36.01
C ASP A 67 -11.92 -25.10 34.56
N ARG A 68 -10.82 -25.81 34.26
CA ARG A 68 -10.17 -25.79 32.94
C ARG A 68 -11.11 -26.26 31.82
N ASP A 69 -12.05 -27.17 32.14
CA ASP A 69 -12.97 -27.75 31.17
C ASP A 69 -14.20 -26.85 30.91
N THR A 70 -14.23 -25.62 31.43
CA THR A 70 -15.32 -24.65 31.19
C THR A 70 -14.92 -23.51 30.26
N TYR A 71 -13.67 -23.38 29.83
CA TYR A 71 -13.26 -22.34 28.87
C TYR A 71 -12.26 -22.84 27.82
N CYS A 72 -12.29 -22.17 26.66
CA CYS A 72 -11.40 -22.35 25.54
C CYS A 72 -10.23 -21.37 25.69
N LEU A 73 -9.02 -21.90 25.74
CA LEU A 73 -7.79 -21.12 25.83
C LEU A 73 -7.09 -21.06 24.47
N VAL A 74 -6.96 -19.86 23.92
CA VAL A 74 -6.29 -19.61 22.64
C VAL A 74 -4.95 -18.92 22.86
N GLY A 75 -3.87 -19.53 22.36
CA GLY A 75 -2.53 -18.95 22.36
C GLY A 75 -2.10 -18.52 20.97
N ALA A 76 -1.11 -17.63 20.90
CA ALA A 76 -0.48 -17.27 19.64
C ALA A 76 1.03 -17.06 19.80
N VAL A 77 1.82 -17.67 18.91
CA VAL A 77 3.30 -17.62 18.87
C VAL A 77 3.78 -17.32 17.45
N GLY A 78 4.92 -16.66 17.30
CA GLY A 78 5.48 -16.34 15.97
C GLY A 78 6.45 -15.15 15.94
N HIS A 79 6.49 -14.36 17.01
CA HIS A 79 7.52 -13.35 17.21
C HIS A 79 8.64 -13.91 18.06
N ASP A 80 9.86 -13.43 17.80
CA ASP A 80 11.02 -13.73 18.62
C ASP A 80 11.41 -12.56 19.51
N PHE A 81 10.90 -12.59 20.73
CA PHE A 81 11.33 -11.70 21.81
C PHE A 81 12.35 -12.33 22.76
N TYR A 82 12.71 -13.60 22.54
CA TYR A 82 13.67 -14.32 23.37
C TYR A 82 15.12 -14.01 22.97
N THR A 83 15.37 -13.95 21.67
CA THR A 83 16.69 -13.70 21.08
C THR A 83 16.67 -12.51 20.11
N GLY A 84 15.49 -12.16 19.58
CA GLY A 84 15.32 -11.03 18.68
C GLY A 84 15.38 -9.67 19.36
N ILE A 85 15.91 -8.67 18.64
CA ILE A 85 15.94 -7.28 19.10
C ILE A 85 14.69 -6.56 18.60
N ARG A 86 13.94 -5.94 19.52
CA ARG A 86 12.74 -5.15 19.18
C ARG A 86 13.11 -3.96 18.28
N ALA A 87 12.55 -3.92 17.08
CA ALA A 87 12.76 -2.85 16.12
C ALA A 87 11.75 -1.72 16.30
N ALA A 88 11.85 -0.96 17.40
CA ALA A 88 10.97 0.18 17.73
C ALA A 88 9.49 -0.08 17.37
N GLU A 89 8.93 0.69 16.43
CA GLU A 89 7.53 0.62 15.97
C GLU A 89 7.18 -0.68 15.22
N LYS A 90 8.16 -1.43 14.71
CA LYS A 90 7.96 -2.70 13.97
C LYS A 90 7.80 -3.92 14.88
N GLY A 91 7.98 -3.75 16.19
CA GLY A 91 7.90 -4.84 17.16
C GLY A 91 9.09 -5.81 17.08
N PHE A 92 8.88 -7.02 17.59
CA PHE A 92 9.88 -8.09 17.51
C PHE A 92 9.91 -8.74 16.12
N PRO A 93 11.09 -9.21 15.67
CA PRO A 93 11.20 -9.96 14.41
C PRO A 93 10.35 -11.23 14.46
N ARG A 94 9.99 -11.76 13.29
CA ARG A 94 9.38 -13.09 13.20
C ARG A 94 10.43 -14.14 13.43
N PHE A 95 10.01 -15.26 14.01
CA PHE A 95 10.95 -16.35 14.28
C PHE A 95 11.57 -16.95 13.00
N THR A 96 10.96 -16.71 11.86
CA THR A 96 11.43 -17.07 10.52
C THR A 96 12.45 -16.09 9.92
N ASP A 97 12.81 -15.00 10.61
CA ASP A 97 13.81 -14.05 10.11
C ASP A 97 15.14 -14.79 9.89
N PRO A 98 15.70 -14.79 8.67
CA PRO A 98 16.93 -15.52 8.35
C PRO A 98 18.17 -15.01 9.10
N LYS A 99 18.08 -13.87 9.79
CA LYS A 99 19.13 -13.36 10.68
C LYS A 99 19.13 -14.02 12.05
N LEU A 100 18.04 -14.69 12.43
CA LEU A 100 17.89 -15.32 13.75
C LEU A 100 18.24 -16.79 13.71
N ARG A 101 17.80 -17.51 12.66
CA ARG A 101 17.89 -18.96 12.58
C ARG A 101 17.68 -19.50 11.17
N ASP A 102 18.15 -20.71 10.96
CA ASP A 102 17.89 -21.50 9.74
C ASP A 102 16.54 -22.23 9.82
N ALA A 103 16.08 -22.74 8.67
CA ALA A 103 14.74 -23.31 8.55
C ALA A 103 14.51 -24.59 9.36
N ASP A 104 15.54 -25.40 9.57
CA ASP A 104 15.48 -26.62 10.39
C ASP A 104 15.31 -26.33 11.89
N GLU A 105 15.57 -25.11 12.33
CA GLU A 105 15.39 -24.66 13.72
C GLU A 105 13.96 -24.15 14.02
N TYR A 106 13.12 -23.98 13.00
CA TYR A 106 11.76 -23.43 13.15
C TYR A 106 10.88 -24.26 14.09
N GLY A 107 10.89 -25.60 13.96
CA GLY A 107 10.11 -26.48 14.82
C GLY A 107 10.53 -26.42 16.28
N ALA A 108 11.84 -26.40 16.55
CA ALA A 108 12.39 -26.29 17.91
C ALA A 108 12.03 -24.94 18.54
N TYR A 109 12.01 -23.86 17.76
CA TYR A 109 11.57 -22.56 18.24
C TYR A 109 10.08 -22.57 18.64
N LEU A 110 9.21 -23.09 17.76
CA LEU A 110 7.77 -23.16 18.02
C LEU A 110 7.46 -23.95 19.29
N GLU A 111 8.16 -25.06 19.51
CA GLU A 111 8.07 -25.86 20.74
C GLU A 111 8.48 -25.05 21.98
N MET A 112 9.66 -24.45 21.94
CA MET A 112 10.17 -23.65 23.06
C MET A 112 9.26 -22.45 23.39
N ALA A 113 8.79 -21.72 22.38
CA ALA A 113 7.89 -20.59 22.60
C ALA A 113 6.55 -21.02 23.19
N THR A 114 5.98 -22.12 22.69
CA THR A 114 4.71 -22.69 23.18
C THR A 114 4.85 -23.17 24.61
N ASP A 115 5.89 -23.93 24.93
CA ASP A 115 6.16 -24.43 26.28
C ASP A 115 6.31 -23.30 27.30
N LYS A 116 7.05 -22.25 26.95
CA LYS A 116 7.21 -21.08 27.81
C LYS A 116 5.91 -20.30 28.02
N SER A 117 5.06 -20.22 26.99
CA SER A 117 3.75 -19.56 27.13
C SER A 117 2.82 -20.36 28.04
N LEU A 118 2.75 -21.68 27.85
CA LEU A 118 2.01 -22.61 28.70
C LEU A 118 2.50 -22.60 30.16
N GLU A 119 3.82 -22.55 30.37
CA GLU A 119 4.44 -22.43 31.70
C GLU A 119 3.98 -21.15 32.42
N ARG A 120 4.04 -19.99 31.74
CA ARG A 120 3.57 -18.70 32.29
C ARG A 120 2.08 -18.70 32.62
N LEU A 121 1.29 -19.35 31.77
CA LEU A 121 -0.16 -19.50 31.96
C LEU A 121 -0.51 -20.48 33.10
N GLY A 122 0.39 -21.40 33.46
CA GLY A 122 0.07 -22.50 34.37
C GLY A 122 -0.85 -23.56 33.75
N HIS A 123 -0.72 -23.81 32.44
CA HIS A 123 -1.56 -24.76 31.70
C HIS A 123 -0.73 -25.79 30.93
N ASP A 124 -1.28 -26.98 30.74
CA ASP A 124 -0.60 -28.06 30.01
C ASP A 124 -0.80 -27.99 28.48
N ARG A 125 -1.89 -27.34 28.04
CA ARG A 125 -2.26 -27.23 26.62
C ARG A 125 -3.11 -26.01 26.28
N PHE A 126 -2.99 -25.56 25.03
CA PHE A 126 -3.94 -24.66 24.39
C PHE A 126 -5.09 -25.44 23.73
N ASP A 127 -6.31 -24.93 23.76
CA ASP A 127 -7.37 -25.50 22.91
C ASP A 127 -7.12 -25.14 21.43
N LEU A 128 -6.57 -23.94 21.17
CA LEU A 128 -6.18 -23.47 19.83
C LEU A 128 -4.85 -22.72 19.91
N LEU A 129 -3.90 -23.06 19.04
CA LEU A 129 -2.65 -22.32 18.87
C LEU A 129 -2.59 -21.65 17.49
N LEU A 130 -2.42 -20.33 17.48
CA LEU A 130 -2.35 -19.52 16.26
C LEU A 130 -0.90 -19.16 15.91
N LEU A 131 -0.54 -19.28 14.63
CA LEU A 131 0.67 -18.70 14.07
C LEU A 131 0.52 -17.18 13.96
N HIS A 132 1.27 -16.43 14.77
CA HIS A 132 1.10 -15.00 14.96
C HIS A 132 1.86 -14.15 13.93
N ASN A 133 1.11 -13.38 13.15
CA ASN A 133 1.55 -12.40 12.16
C ASN A 133 2.64 -12.94 11.20
N PRO A 134 2.51 -14.13 10.60
CA PRO A 134 3.58 -14.71 9.80
C PRO A 134 4.06 -13.77 8.68
N ASP A 135 5.35 -13.85 8.37
CA ASP A 135 5.91 -13.25 7.17
C ASP A 135 5.69 -14.17 5.95
N THR A 136 6.25 -13.80 4.80
CA THR A 136 6.17 -14.64 3.58
C THR A 136 6.62 -16.09 3.81
N THR A 137 7.62 -16.32 4.66
CA THR A 137 8.12 -17.67 4.96
C THR A 137 7.16 -18.41 5.88
N GLY A 138 6.64 -17.74 6.91
CA GLY A 138 5.65 -18.31 7.82
C GLY A 138 4.36 -18.77 7.13
N TYR A 139 3.88 -18.04 6.11
CA TYR A 139 2.72 -18.47 5.34
C TYR A 139 2.99 -19.71 4.47
N GLN A 140 4.19 -19.80 3.89
CA GLN A 140 4.45 -20.73 2.78
C GLN A 140 5.19 -22.01 3.19
N SER A 141 5.96 -21.98 4.28
CA SER A 141 6.92 -23.04 4.61
C SER A 141 6.27 -24.30 5.19
N ASP A 142 6.42 -25.43 4.49
CA ASP A 142 6.02 -26.76 4.99
C ASP A 142 6.69 -27.11 6.32
N ILE A 143 7.92 -26.63 6.56
CA ILE A 143 8.67 -26.90 7.81
C ILE A 143 8.02 -26.18 9.00
N VAL A 144 7.51 -24.96 8.80
CA VAL A 144 6.77 -24.22 9.84
C VAL A 144 5.49 -24.97 10.21
N TRP A 145 4.71 -25.38 9.21
CA TRP A 145 3.44 -26.07 9.42
C TRP A 145 3.61 -27.49 9.98
N SER A 146 4.66 -28.22 9.56
CA SER A 146 5.05 -29.50 10.18
C SER A 146 5.44 -29.32 11.66
N GLY A 147 6.10 -28.21 12.00
CA GLY A 147 6.41 -27.86 13.39
C GLY A 147 5.16 -27.65 14.23
N LEU A 148 4.17 -26.92 13.72
CA LEU A 148 2.88 -26.74 14.38
C LEU A 148 2.11 -28.07 14.53
N GLU A 149 2.09 -28.91 13.49
CA GLU A 149 1.48 -30.25 13.54
C GLU A 149 2.15 -31.14 14.60
N ALA A 150 3.47 -31.04 14.78
CA ALA A 150 4.19 -31.75 15.82
C ALA A 150 3.74 -31.32 17.24
N LEU A 151 3.43 -30.04 17.46
CA LEU A 151 2.88 -29.56 18.74
C LEU A 151 1.49 -30.15 19.02
N LYS A 152 0.63 -30.21 18.01
CA LYS A 152 -0.69 -30.88 18.08
C LYS A 152 -0.53 -32.36 18.41
N SER A 153 0.37 -33.05 17.71
CA SER A 153 0.66 -34.48 17.92
C SER A 153 1.23 -34.80 19.32
N ARG A 154 1.94 -33.85 19.94
CA ARG A 154 2.47 -33.97 21.31
C ARG A 154 1.46 -33.54 22.39
N GLY A 155 0.23 -33.17 22.00
CA GLY A 155 -0.83 -32.78 22.92
C GLY A 155 -0.67 -31.39 23.54
N LYS A 156 0.21 -30.54 22.98
CA LYS A 156 0.39 -29.15 23.41
C LYS A 156 -0.76 -28.24 22.94
N THR A 157 -1.44 -28.65 21.88
CA THR A 157 -2.66 -28.00 21.43
C THR A 157 -3.63 -28.97 20.76
N ASP A 158 -4.91 -28.67 20.83
CA ASP A 158 -6.00 -29.43 20.20
C ASP A 158 -6.26 -28.99 18.74
N MET A 159 -6.05 -27.71 18.44
CA MET A 159 -6.31 -27.09 17.13
C MET A 159 -5.21 -26.12 16.72
N LEU A 160 -5.06 -25.91 15.42
CA LEU A 160 -4.09 -24.97 14.86
C LEU A 160 -4.78 -23.86 14.07
N GLY A 161 -4.10 -22.73 13.96
CA GLY A 161 -4.60 -21.65 13.13
C GLY A 161 -3.57 -20.60 12.74
N VAL A 162 -4.03 -19.57 12.05
CA VAL A 162 -3.20 -18.45 11.58
C VAL A 162 -3.81 -17.09 11.94
N ALA A 163 -2.99 -16.16 12.41
CA ALA A 163 -3.39 -14.82 12.82
C ALA A 163 -2.58 -13.75 12.06
N PRO A 164 -2.98 -13.36 10.83
CA PRO A 164 -2.34 -12.30 10.03
C PRO A 164 -2.33 -10.93 10.74
N GLY A 165 -1.28 -10.13 10.52
CA GLY A 165 -1.16 -8.77 11.08
C GLY A 165 0.27 -8.20 11.01
N PRO A 166 0.54 -7.01 11.59
CA PRO A 166 -0.31 -6.27 12.53
C PRO A 166 -1.42 -5.42 11.88
N ALA A 167 -1.46 -5.32 10.55
CA ALA A 167 -2.48 -4.57 9.80
C ALA A 167 -3.09 -5.42 8.68
N ASN A 168 -3.99 -4.83 7.89
CA ASN A 168 -4.64 -5.50 6.77
C ASN A 168 -3.74 -5.64 5.53
N GLY A 169 -4.02 -6.64 4.69
CA GLY A 169 -3.43 -6.77 3.35
C GLY A 169 -2.94 -8.15 2.93
N PHE A 170 -2.79 -9.09 3.87
CA PHE A 170 -2.30 -10.45 3.64
C PHE A 170 -3.32 -11.38 2.92
N THR A 171 -4.23 -10.82 2.13
CA THR A 171 -5.37 -11.55 1.54
C THR A 171 -4.91 -12.72 0.67
N VAL A 172 -4.01 -12.46 -0.30
CA VAL A 172 -3.55 -13.52 -1.21
C VAL A 172 -2.63 -14.50 -0.49
N ASP A 173 -1.84 -14.02 0.47
CA ASP A 173 -0.97 -14.86 1.30
C ASP A 173 -1.79 -15.84 2.17
N LEU A 174 -2.91 -15.41 2.73
CA LEU A 174 -3.83 -16.27 3.49
C LEU A 174 -4.51 -17.31 2.61
N ILE A 175 -4.97 -16.89 1.42
CA ILE A 175 -5.61 -17.81 0.48
C ILE A 175 -4.62 -18.90 0.06
N ASP A 176 -3.38 -18.53 -0.30
CA ASP A 176 -2.31 -19.49 -0.61
C ASP A 176 -2.02 -20.41 0.59
N CYS A 177 -1.99 -19.86 1.81
CA CYS A 177 -1.83 -20.62 3.04
C CYS A 177 -2.94 -21.64 3.26
N PHE A 178 -4.21 -21.29 3.00
CA PHE A 178 -5.34 -22.22 3.10
C PHE A 178 -5.30 -23.30 2.02
N GLU A 179 -4.91 -22.95 0.78
CA GLU A 179 -4.77 -23.91 -0.30
C GLU A 179 -3.69 -24.96 -0.03
N ARG A 180 -2.58 -24.56 0.60
CA ARG A 180 -1.45 -25.46 0.91
C ARG A 180 -1.66 -26.26 2.18
N HIS A 181 -2.14 -25.59 3.23
CA HIS A 181 -2.08 -26.09 4.61
C HIS A 181 -3.47 -26.20 5.27
N GLY A 182 -4.56 -26.02 4.52
CA GLY A 182 -5.92 -26.01 5.05
C GLY A 182 -6.34 -27.28 5.81
N ASN A 183 -5.73 -28.43 5.50
CA ASN A 183 -5.94 -29.68 6.25
C ASN A 183 -5.37 -29.65 7.68
N LEU A 184 -4.46 -28.72 7.97
CA LEU A 184 -3.89 -28.51 9.30
C LEU A 184 -4.52 -27.32 10.03
N ILE A 185 -5.12 -26.38 9.29
CA ILE A 185 -5.63 -25.11 9.82
C ILE A 185 -7.10 -25.29 10.21
N ASP A 186 -7.39 -25.28 11.51
CA ASP A 186 -8.76 -25.31 12.02
C ASP A 186 -9.38 -23.90 12.02
N TRP A 187 -8.57 -22.87 12.33
CA TRP A 187 -9.03 -21.48 12.49
C TRP A 187 -8.11 -20.42 11.86
N ALA A 188 -8.68 -19.30 11.42
CA ALA A 188 -7.96 -18.09 11.05
C ALA A 188 -8.51 -16.88 11.79
N MET A 189 -7.65 -15.94 12.21
CA MET A 189 -8.09 -14.70 12.86
C MET A 189 -7.82 -13.48 11.97
N ILE A 190 -8.87 -12.91 11.38
CA ILE A 190 -8.74 -11.82 10.38
C ILE A 190 -9.38 -10.52 10.88
N ILE A 191 -8.88 -9.37 10.42
CA ILE A 191 -9.55 -8.10 10.67
C ILE A 191 -10.77 -8.01 9.75
N LEU A 192 -11.94 -7.85 10.35
CA LEU A 192 -13.22 -7.69 9.66
C LEU A 192 -14.18 -6.95 10.58
N ASN A 193 -14.91 -5.97 10.03
CA ASN A 193 -16.00 -5.26 10.72
C ASN A 193 -16.83 -4.47 9.68
N PRO A 194 -18.02 -3.95 10.05
CA PRO A 194 -18.88 -3.22 9.11
C PRO A 194 -18.30 -1.96 8.49
N LEU A 195 -17.26 -1.35 9.06
CA LEU A 195 -16.57 -0.17 8.51
C LEU A 195 -15.29 -0.53 7.75
N GLU A 196 -14.87 -1.79 7.83
CA GLU A 196 -13.65 -2.33 7.22
C GLU A 196 -13.90 -3.71 6.60
N PRO A 197 -14.90 -3.88 5.69
CA PRO A 197 -15.13 -5.16 5.00
C PRO A 197 -13.95 -5.53 4.07
N TRP A 198 -13.25 -4.53 3.53
CA TRP A 198 -12.07 -4.72 2.70
C TRP A 198 -10.77 -4.55 3.53
N PRO A 199 -9.73 -5.35 3.29
CA PRO A 199 -9.63 -6.45 2.32
C PRO A 199 -9.95 -7.83 2.91
N GLY A 200 -10.23 -7.92 4.22
CA GLY A 200 -10.45 -9.20 4.92
C GLY A 200 -11.56 -10.06 4.30
N GLY A 201 -12.63 -9.43 3.83
CA GLY A 201 -13.74 -10.13 3.18
C GLY A 201 -13.35 -10.92 1.92
N LEU A 202 -12.23 -10.59 1.27
CA LEU A 202 -11.79 -11.24 0.03
C LEU A 202 -11.23 -12.65 0.24
N CYS A 203 -10.88 -13.06 1.46
CA CYS A 203 -10.40 -14.42 1.75
C CYS A 203 -11.46 -15.34 2.39
N LEU A 204 -12.68 -14.84 2.64
CA LEU A 204 -13.73 -15.61 3.33
C LEU A 204 -14.21 -16.82 2.54
N ASP A 205 -14.37 -16.70 1.21
CA ASP A 205 -14.76 -17.82 0.36
C ASP A 205 -13.68 -18.92 0.34
N ALA A 206 -12.40 -18.53 0.46
CA ALA A 206 -11.29 -19.46 0.58
C ALA A 206 -11.28 -20.17 1.93
N ALA A 207 -11.50 -19.44 3.01
CA ALA A 207 -11.65 -20.03 4.32
C ALA A 207 -12.79 -21.07 4.34
N ALA A 208 -13.97 -20.70 3.83
CA ALA A 208 -15.12 -21.61 3.74
C ALA A 208 -14.85 -22.85 2.88
N LYS A 209 -14.24 -22.68 1.69
CA LYS A 209 -13.92 -23.80 0.79
C LYS A 209 -12.95 -24.81 1.42
N HIS A 210 -12.01 -24.32 2.22
CA HIS A 210 -11.01 -25.14 2.90
C HIS A 210 -11.42 -25.53 4.32
N GLU A 211 -12.69 -25.31 4.70
CA GLU A 211 -13.26 -25.64 6.02
C GLU A 211 -12.53 -24.97 7.20
N VAL A 212 -11.87 -23.83 6.94
CA VAL A 212 -11.21 -23.00 7.95
C VAL A 212 -12.21 -22.04 8.56
N LYS A 213 -12.42 -22.15 9.87
CA LYS A 213 -13.29 -21.23 10.63
C LYS A 213 -12.59 -19.91 10.88
N VAL A 214 -13.36 -18.83 11.01
CA VAL A 214 -12.80 -17.47 11.16
C VAL A 214 -13.21 -16.85 12.50
N ILE A 215 -12.21 -16.29 13.18
CA ILE A 215 -12.37 -15.33 14.28
C ILE A 215 -12.23 -13.92 13.70
N ALA A 216 -13.30 -13.13 13.68
CA ALA A 216 -13.23 -11.72 13.29
C ALA A 216 -12.67 -10.89 14.46
N ARG A 217 -11.58 -10.15 14.21
CA ARG A 217 -10.96 -9.25 15.19
C ARG A 217 -11.05 -7.80 14.78
N VAL A 218 -10.87 -6.89 15.75
CA VAL A 218 -11.07 -5.43 15.54
C VAL A 218 -12.51 -5.13 15.12
N VAL A 219 -13.44 -5.93 15.64
CA VAL A 219 -14.90 -5.80 15.44
C VAL A 219 -15.39 -4.42 15.92
N ASP A 220 -14.73 -3.87 16.94
CA ASP A 220 -15.00 -2.57 17.53
C ASP A 220 -14.58 -1.36 16.66
N TYR A 221 -13.80 -1.59 15.60
CA TYR A 221 -13.21 -0.57 14.73
C TYR A 221 -12.48 0.54 15.51
N GLY A 222 -11.64 0.16 16.49
CA GLY A 222 -10.91 1.11 17.33
C GLY A 222 -11.78 1.81 18.36
N GLY A 223 -12.84 1.16 18.83
CA GLY A 223 -13.81 1.64 19.81
C GLY A 223 -15.02 2.38 19.24
N ILE A 224 -15.13 2.56 17.92
CA ILE A 224 -16.27 3.26 17.31
C ILE A 224 -17.59 2.54 17.58
N PHE A 225 -17.61 1.21 17.55
CA PHE A 225 -18.83 0.43 17.80
C PHE A 225 -19.21 0.32 19.28
N HIS A 226 -18.35 0.72 20.22
CA HIS A 226 -18.73 0.91 21.63
C HIS A 226 -19.66 2.11 21.83
N ASP A 227 -19.67 3.02 20.84
CA ASP A 227 -20.55 4.20 20.78
C ASP A 227 -20.32 5.25 21.87
N ASP A 228 -19.14 5.28 22.47
CA ASP A 228 -18.73 6.26 23.47
C ASP A 228 -17.60 7.18 22.99
N LEU A 229 -16.85 6.79 21.96
CA LEU A 229 -15.90 7.65 21.25
C LEU A 229 -16.61 8.60 20.27
N LYS A 230 -16.69 9.89 20.61
CA LYS A 230 -17.40 10.92 19.80
C LYS A 230 -16.44 11.79 18.97
N PRO A 231 -16.91 12.41 17.86
CA PRO A 231 -16.11 13.37 17.09
C PRO A 231 -15.52 14.50 17.95
N GLY A 232 -14.27 14.89 17.68
CA GLY A 232 -13.55 15.87 18.49
C GLY A 232 -13.02 15.36 19.85
N ALA A 233 -13.23 14.08 20.20
CA ALA A 233 -12.60 13.48 21.38
C ALA A 233 -11.06 13.48 21.24
N SER A 234 -10.37 13.72 22.35
CA SER A 234 -8.91 13.60 22.43
C SER A 234 -8.53 12.20 22.89
N LEU A 235 -7.62 11.56 22.17
CA LEU A 235 -7.07 10.27 22.55
C LEU A 235 -5.92 10.44 23.57
N PRO A 236 -5.70 9.47 24.46
CA PRO A 236 -4.52 9.45 25.32
C PRO A 236 -3.21 9.55 24.52
N ARG A 237 -2.17 10.15 25.12
CA ARG A 237 -0.90 10.47 24.45
C ARG A 237 -0.21 9.25 23.82
N MET A 238 -0.31 8.08 24.46
CA MET A 238 0.33 6.84 24.02
C MET A 238 -0.67 5.89 23.33
N ASP A 239 -1.86 6.37 22.97
CA ASP A 239 -2.91 5.53 22.41
C ASP A 239 -2.50 5.00 21.02
N HIS A 240 -2.58 3.69 20.80
CA HIS A 240 -2.26 3.05 19.52
C HIS A 240 -3.11 3.58 18.36
N ARG A 241 -4.31 4.11 18.61
CA ARG A 241 -5.18 4.70 17.58
C ARG A 241 -4.64 6.02 17.04
N SER A 242 -3.61 6.60 17.66
CA SER A 242 -2.88 7.76 17.12
C SER A 242 -2.19 7.48 15.78
N PHE A 243 -1.93 6.20 15.44
CA PHE A 243 -1.42 5.80 14.13
C PHE A 243 -2.49 5.80 13.03
N ARG A 244 -3.78 5.98 13.37
CA ARG A 244 -4.84 6.08 12.36
C ARG A 244 -4.82 7.45 11.68
N PRO A 245 -5.27 7.55 10.40
CA PRO A 245 -5.29 8.82 9.68
C PRO A 245 -6.11 9.91 10.41
N SER A 246 -5.67 11.16 10.33
CA SER A 246 -6.44 12.28 10.89
C SER A 246 -7.88 12.31 10.36
N GLY A 247 -8.86 12.53 11.23
CA GLY A 247 -10.28 12.60 10.85
C GLY A 247 -10.99 11.24 10.74
N TRP A 248 -10.34 10.14 11.11
CA TRP A 248 -10.92 8.80 11.00
C TRP A 248 -12.18 8.62 11.86
N ILE A 249 -12.25 9.28 13.03
CA ILE A 249 -13.42 9.26 13.93
C ILE A 249 -14.60 9.95 13.23
N GLU A 250 -14.39 11.16 12.72
CA GLU A 250 -15.41 11.93 12.00
C GLU A 250 -15.90 11.19 10.76
N ALA A 251 -14.99 10.56 10.01
CA ALA A 251 -15.33 9.78 8.83
C ALA A 251 -16.17 8.55 9.18
N ALA A 252 -15.84 7.85 10.27
CA ALA A 252 -16.61 6.70 10.75
C ALA A 252 -18.02 7.12 11.19
N HIS A 253 -18.14 8.18 11.98
CA HIS A 253 -19.44 8.67 12.48
C HIS A 253 -20.41 9.06 11.37
N LYS A 254 -19.93 9.58 10.23
CA LYS A 254 -20.78 9.87 9.06
C LYS A 254 -21.47 8.63 8.47
N LYS A 255 -20.94 7.44 8.73
CA LYS A 255 -21.49 6.16 8.25
C LYS A 255 -22.36 5.44 9.30
N LEU A 256 -22.39 5.90 10.55
CA LEU A 256 -23.06 5.18 11.64
C LEU A 256 -24.59 5.29 11.62
N ASP A 257 -25.17 6.38 11.13
CA ASP A 257 -26.63 6.58 11.20
C ASP A 257 -27.44 5.45 10.54
N PRO A 258 -27.11 4.99 9.32
CA PRO A 258 -27.73 3.80 8.75
C PRO A 258 -27.53 2.53 9.60
N PHE A 259 -26.34 2.33 10.16
CA PHE A 259 -26.04 1.17 11.01
C PHE A 259 -26.87 1.17 12.29
N ARG A 260 -27.06 2.34 12.92
CA ARG A 260 -27.94 2.51 14.07
C ARG A 260 -29.38 2.14 13.75
N ALA A 261 -29.87 2.48 12.56
CA ALA A 261 -31.23 2.15 12.16
C ALA A 261 -31.43 0.63 12.07
N ILE A 262 -30.47 -0.10 11.49
CA ILE A 262 -30.49 -1.56 11.41
C ILE A 262 -30.33 -2.18 12.81
N ALA A 263 -29.35 -1.73 13.60
CA ALA A 263 -29.13 -2.20 14.97
C ALA A 263 -30.41 -2.07 15.83
N LYS A 264 -31.09 -0.92 15.74
CA LYS A 264 -32.33 -0.66 16.48
C LYS A 264 -33.47 -1.59 16.09
N LYS A 265 -33.58 -1.99 14.81
CA LYS A 265 -34.60 -2.94 14.34
C LYS A 265 -34.50 -4.28 15.07
N HIS A 266 -33.28 -4.73 15.32
CA HIS A 266 -32.95 -5.98 16.01
C HIS A 266 -32.67 -5.82 17.52
N ARG A 267 -32.83 -4.60 18.05
CA ARG A 267 -32.57 -4.25 19.46
C ARG A 267 -31.12 -4.52 19.91
N HIS A 268 -30.18 -4.39 19.00
CA HIS A 268 -28.76 -4.51 19.29
C HIS A 268 -28.13 -3.18 19.69
N THR A 269 -27.11 -3.24 20.54
CA THR A 269 -26.12 -2.15 20.64
C THR A 269 -25.30 -2.08 19.34
N LEU A 270 -24.53 -1.01 19.14
CA LEU A 270 -23.67 -0.92 17.95
C LEU A 270 -22.58 -2.00 17.94
N LEU A 271 -22.06 -2.39 19.11
CA LEU A 271 -21.10 -3.49 19.23
C LEU A 271 -21.74 -4.82 18.85
N GLN A 272 -22.92 -5.12 19.39
CA GLN A 272 -23.66 -6.33 19.04
C GLN A 272 -24.01 -6.37 17.55
N PHE A 273 -24.42 -5.24 16.96
CA PHE A 273 -24.66 -5.14 15.53
C PHE A 273 -23.40 -5.46 14.70
N ALA A 274 -22.24 -4.92 15.08
CA ALA A 274 -20.99 -5.23 14.39
C ALA A 274 -20.65 -6.71 14.49
N CYS A 275 -20.78 -7.30 15.68
CA CYS A 275 -20.58 -8.73 15.90
C CYS A 275 -21.52 -9.57 15.03
N LYS A 276 -22.81 -9.23 14.95
CA LYS A 276 -23.80 -9.96 14.14
C LYS A 276 -23.52 -9.87 12.64
N TRP A 277 -23.04 -8.72 12.17
CA TRP A 277 -22.64 -8.59 10.77
C TRP A 277 -21.40 -9.42 10.44
N ASP A 278 -20.42 -9.47 11.33
CA ASP A 278 -19.26 -10.36 11.14
C ASP A 278 -19.69 -11.83 11.17
N LEU A 279 -20.52 -12.23 12.15
CA LEU A 279 -21.03 -13.61 12.28
C LEU A 279 -21.97 -14.04 11.14
N SER A 280 -22.56 -13.09 10.40
CA SER A 280 -23.37 -13.43 9.22
C SER A 280 -22.53 -13.83 8.01
N GLN A 281 -21.20 -13.67 8.08
CA GLN A 281 -20.31 -14.12 7.03
C GLN A 281 -20.09 -15.65 7.13
N PRO A 282 -20.18 -16.41 6.02
CA PRO A 282 -20.22 -17.88 6.07
C PRO A 282 -19.06 -18.56 6.83
N ALA A 283 -17.85 -18.03 6.75
CA ALA A 283 -16.69 -18.62 7.43
C ALA A 283 -16.52 -18.15 8.88
N VAL A 284 -17.21 -17.09 9.32
CA VAL A 284 -17.00 -16.48 10.65
C VAL A 284 -17.81 -17.21 11.70
N GLU A 285 -17.11 -17.73 12.70
CA GLU A 285 -17.66 -18.55 13.79
C GLU A 285 -17.45 -17.90 15.17
N SER A 286 -16.57 -16.89 15.26
CA SER A 286 -16.26 -16.20 16.51
C SER A 286 -15.91 -14.73 16.27
N VAL A 287 -16.15 -13.87 17.25
CA VAL A 287 -15.81 -12.44 17.24
C VAL A 287 -14.99 -12.06 18.47
N VAL A 288 -13.99 -11.21 18.27
CA VAL A 288 -13.13 -10.67 19.33
C VAL A 288 -12.92 -9.16 19.14
N PRO A 289 -13.78 -8.31 19.73
CA PRO A 289 -13.53 -6.88 19.78
C PRO A 289 -12.40 -6.54 20.76
N THR A 290 -11.81 -5.36 20.59
CA THR A 290 -10.98 -4.74 21.65
C THR A 290 -11.90 -4.05 22.65
N LEU A 291 -11.87 -4.47 23.91
CA LEU A 291 -12.59 -3.80 24.99
C LEU A 291 -11.69 -2.75 25.62
N LEU A 292 -12.19 -1.53 25.80
CA LEU A 292 -11.36 -0.38 26.17
C LEU A 292 -12.12 0.64 27.03
N GLN A 293 -11.38 1.40 27.83
CA GLN A 293 -11.94 2.45 28.68
C GLN A 293 -11.64 3.84 28.12
N GLU A 294 -12.65 4.53 27.60
CA GLU A 294 -12.48 5.93 27.17
C GLU A 294 -12.38 6.90 28.36
N THR A 295 -11.73 8.05 28.15
CA THR A 295 -11.55 9.10 29.18
C THR A 295 -12.62 10.20 29.14
N GLY A 296 -13.53 10.17 28.16
CA GLY A 296 -14.50 11.24 27.89
C GLY A 296 -15.77 11.18 28.76
N PRO A 297 -16.57 12.25 28.79
CA PRO A 297 -17.84 12.28 29.56
C PRO A 297 -18.90 11.31 29.03
N CYS A 298 -18.73 10.79 27.82
CA CYS A 298 -19.59 9.77 27.23
C CYS A 298 -19.05 8.35 27.41
N ALA A 299 -17.93 8.16 28.10
CA ALA A 299 -17.27 6.87 28.25
C ALA A 299 -18.20 5.84 28.87
N LYS A 300 -18.28 4.67 28.24
CA LYS A 300 -18.94 3.49 28.79
C LYS A 300 -17.98 2.78 29.73
N ALA A 301 -18.49 2.16 30.79
CA ALA A 301 -17.66 1.28 31.62
C ALA A 301 -17.22 0.07 30.78
N ILE A 302 -15.97 -0.35 30.91
CA ILE A 302 -15.45 -1.50 30.17
C ILE A 302 -16.19 -2.81 30.55
N GLU A 303 -16.68 -2.91 31.78
CA GLU A 303 -17.51 -4.02 32.26
C GLU A 303 -18.87 -4.09 31.55
N ASP A 304 -19.45 -2.96 31.16
CA ASP A 304 -20.69 -2.92 30.38
C ASP A 304 -20.43 -3.40 28.95
N GLN A 305 -19.26 -3.09 28.36
CA GLN A 305 -18.87 -3.62 27.06
C GLN A 305 -18.72 -5.14 27.08
N VAL A 306 -18.18 -5.70 28.17
CA VAL A 306 -18.12 -7.16 28.39
C VAL A 306 -19.53 -7.77 28.41
N ILE A 307 -20.47 -7.15 29.12
CA ILE A 307 -21.86 -7.63 29.18
C ILE A 307 -22.51 -7.59 27.79
N GLU A 308 -22.31 -6.50 27.03
CA GLU A 308 -22.82 -6.39 25.66
C GLU A 308 -22.28 -7.50 24.75
N LEU A 309 -20.98 -7.80 24.85
CA LEU A 309 -20.31 -8.87 24.09
C LEU A 309 -20.80 -10.26 24.49
N ALA A 310 -21.00 -10.51 25.79
CA ALA A 310 -21.52 -11.78 26.28
C ALA A 310 -22.96 -12.04 25.78
N GLN A 311 -23.72 -10.98 25.52
CA GLN A 311 -25.10 -11.02 25.06
C GLN A 311 -25.26 -11.01 23.53
N VAL A 312 -24.18 -11.17 22.75
CA VAL A 312 -24.28 -11.28 21.28
C VAL A 312 -25.22 -12.43 20.88
N GLY A 313 -25.19 -13.56 21.56
CA GLY A 313 -26.09 -14.69 21.28
C GLY A 313 -25.76 -15.41 19.96
N GLU A 314 -26.76 -16.04 19.34
CA GLU A 314 -26.60 -16.87 18.12
C GLU A 314 -26.25 -16.04 16.87
N LYS A 315 -25.97 -16.68 15.73
CA LYS A 315 -25.49 -15.95 14.54
C LYS A 315 -26.57 -15.21 13.75
N GLU A 316 -27.78 -15.75 13.69
CA GLU A 316 -28.73 -15.52 12.61
C GLU A 316 -29.73 -14.38 12.88
N ASP A 317 -29.25 -13.14 13.00
CA ASP A 317 -30.14 -11.99 13.26
C ASP A 317 -30.33 -11.08 12.03
N LEU A 318 -29.29 -10.88 11.22
CA LEU A 318 -29.34 -9.98 10.06
C LEU A 318 -29.77 -10.71 8.78
N THR A 319 -30.60 -10.07 7.97
CA THR A 319 -30.95 -10.62 6.64
C THR A 319 -29.77 -10.49 5.66
N GLU A 320 -29.80 -11.26 4.57
CA GLU A 320 -28.81 -11.11 3.48
C GLU A 320 -28.83 -9.70 2.87
N GLU A 321 -30.02 -9.11 2.71
CA GLU A 321 -30.18 -7.73 2.22
C GLU A 321 -29.56 -6.71 3.17
N GLU A 322 -29.77 -6.86 4.48
CA GLU A 322 -29.15 -5.99 5.49
C GLU A 322 -27.63 -6.16 5.48
N SER A 323 -27.13 -7.39 5.44
CA SER A 323 -25.69 -7.66 5.41
C SER A 323 -25.01 -7.08 4.16
N ALA A 324 -25.67 -7.17 3.00
CA ALA A 324 -25.20 -6.57 1.75
C ALA A 324 -25.22 -5.04 1.77
N GLU A 325 -26.27 -4.44 2.34
CA GLU A 325 -26.37 -2.99 2.49
C GLU A 325 -25.29 -2.45 3.43
N VAL A 326 -25.03 -3.15 4.54
CA VAL A 326 -23.95 -2.80 5.47
C VAL A 326 -22.59 -2.87 4.78
N ARG A 327 -22.32 -3.91 3.97
CA ARG A 327 -21.09 -4.01 3.17
C ARG A 327 -20.94 -2.83 2.21
N ARG A 328 -22.03 -2.43 1.54
CA ARG A 328 -22.04 -1.31 0.58
C ARG A 328 -21.77 0.04 1.25
N LEU A 329 -22.37 0.30 2.40
CA LEU A 329 -22.18 1.54 3.18
C LEU A 329 -20.81 1.57 3.86
N GLY A 330 -20.38 0.40 4.34
CA GLY A 330 -19.11 0.12 4.98
C GLY A 330 -17.89 0.28 4.08
N ASP A 331 -18.08 0.14 2.77
CA ASP A 331 -17.00 0.06 1.78
C ASP A 331 -15.87 1.06 2.05
N ASN A 332 -14.70 0.49 2.27
CA ASN A 332 -13.45 1.14 2.59
C ASN A 332 -12.35 0.76 1.57
N LYS A 333 -12.72 0.25 0.39
CA LYS A 333 -11.78 -0.13 -0.65
C LYS A 333 -10.82 1.03 -0.95
N ASN A 334 -9.52 0.71 -1.00
CA ASN A 334 -8.44 1.65 -1.29
C ASN A 334 -8.24 2.75 -0.21
N SER A 335 -8.76 2.59 1.01
CA SER A 335 -8.64 3.61 2.07
C SER A 335 -7.28 3.62 2.77
N MET A 336 -6.50 2.54 2.64
CA MET A 336 -5.22 2.35 3.31
C MET A 336 -4.24 1.55 2.46
N SER A 337 -2.95 1.77 2.70
CA SER A 337 -1.88 0.91 2.21
C SER A 337 -1.98 -0.48 2.84
N LEU A 338 -1.84 -1.51 2.02
CA LEU A 338 -1.88 -2.89 2.45
C LEU A 338 -0.48 -3.41 2.85
N LYS A 339 -0.48 -4.36 3.78
CA LYS A 339 0.63 -5.25 4.14
C LYS A 339 0.56 -6.55 3.32
N GLY A 340 1.53 -7.44 3.49
CA GLY A 340 1.64 -8.69 2.74
C GLY A 340 2.16 -8.50 1.32
N ALA A 341 1.83 -9.45 0.44
CA ALA A 341 2.21 -9.40 -0.97
C ALA A 341 1.51 -8.26 -1.70
N SER A 342 2.27 -7.42 -2.41
CA SER A 342 1.70 -6.31 -3.18
C SER A 342 2.43 -6.09 -4.50
N THR A 343 1.67 -5.70 -5.53
CA THR A 343 2.22 -5.19 -6.79
C THR A 343 2.78 -3.77 -6.66
N GLN A 344 2.45 -3.07 -5.56
CA GLN A 344 2.93 -1.72 -5.25
C GLN A 344 4.25 -1.72 -4.47
N TYR A 345 4.67 -2.88 -3.95
CA TYR A 345 5.92 -3.02 -3.22
C TYR A 345 7.06 -3.41 -4.18
N LEU A 346 8.15 -2.65 -4.15
CA LEU A 346 9.29 -2.84 -5.07
C LEU A 346 10.62 -3.12 -4.34
N GLY A 347 10.57 -3.38 -3.03
CA GLY A 347 11.75 -3.67 -2.21
C GLY A 347 12.06 -5.16 -2.06
N LEU A 348 13.11 -5.47 -1.29
CA LEU A 348 13.34 -6.81 -0.74
C LEU A 348 12.28 -7.12 0.33
N PRO A 349 11.87 -8.39 0.49
CA PRO A 349 10.94 -8.77 1.56
C PRO A 349 11.38 -8.24 2.93
N VAL A 350 10.42 -7.65 3.65
CA VAL A 350 10.53 -7.27 5.06
C VAL A 350 9.35 -7.88 5.80
N GLY A 351 9.45 -8.02 7.14
CA GLY A 351 8.56 -8.88 7.91
C GLY A 351 7.04 -8.78 7.67
N ASP A 352 6.52 -7.65 7.21
CA ASP A 352 5.09 -7.47 6.88
C ASP A 352 4.81 -7.03 5.43
N GLN A 353 5.80 -6.99 4.54
CA GLN A 353 5.66 -6.50 3.16
C GLN A 353 6.63 -7.20 2.20
N TRP A 354 6.12 -7.69 1.08
CA TRP A 354 6.93 -8.33 0.03
C TRP A 354 6.30 -8.13 -1.35
N GLN A 355 7.08 -8.43 -2.39
CA GLN A 355 6.58 -8.33 -3.76
C GLN A 355 5.57 -9.44 -4.04
N MET A 356 4.57 -9.11 -4.85
CA MET A 356 3.66 -10.12 -5.41
C MET A 356 4.44 -11.05 -6.34
N THR A 357 4.51 -12.34 -6.01
CA THR A 357 5.21 -13.35 -6.83
C THR A 357 4.30 -13.89 -7.94
N PRO A 358 4.85 -14.51 -9.01
CA PRO A 358 4.05 -15.17 -10.03
C PRO A 358 3.08 -16.23 -9.49
N GLU A 359 3.48 -16.96 -8.45
CA GLU A 359 2.67 -17.99 -7.78
C GLU A 359 1.48 -17.35 -7.06
N LEU A 360 1.71 -16.25 -6.32
CA LEU A 360 0.64 -15.51 -5.67
C LEU A 360 -0.29 -14.82 -6.69
N LEU A 361 0.20 -14.40 -7.85
CA LEU A 361 -0.65 -13.92 -8.94
C LEU A 361 -1.56 -15.02 -9.49
N GLU A 362 -1.09 -16.27 -9.54
CA GLU A 362 -1.92 -17.42 -9.91
C GLU A 362 -3.00 -17.70 -8.86
N VAL A 363 -2.65 -17.65 -7.57
CA VAL A 363 -3.61 -17.75 -6.46
C VAL A 363 -4.69 -16.67 -6.61
N ALA A 364 -4.29 -15.40 -6.77
CA ALA A 364 -5.22 -14.29 -6.94
C ALA A 364 -6.18 -14.52 -8.12
N ARG A 365 -5.66 -15.04 -9.24
CA ARG A 365 -6.48 -15.36 -10.42
C ARG A 365 -7.50 -16.47 -10.16
N ARG A 366 -7.13 -17.55 -9.44
CA ARG A 366 -8.06 -18.64 -9.07
C ARG A 366 -9.26 -18.12 -8.28
N TRP A 367 -9.05 -17.07 -7.49
CA TRP A 367 -10.05 -16.46 -6.62
C TRP A 367 -10.66 -15.17 -7.19
N ASN A 368 -10.44 -14.90 -8.49
CA ASN A 368 -10.97 -13.72 -9.19
C ASN A 368 -10.57 -12.38 -8.55
N ILE A 369 -9.41 -12.35 -7.90
CA ILE A 369 -8.80 -11.15 -7.33
C ILE A 369 -7.80 -10.63 -8.35
N GLU A 370 -7.98 -9.38 -8.78
CA GLU A 370 -7.01 -8.66 -9.59
C GLU A 370 -6.21 -7.72 -8.67
N PRO A 371 -4.95 -8.00 -8.30
CA PRO A 371 -4.26 -7.22 -7.26
C PRO A 371 -4.20 -5.72 -7.52
N ASP A 372 -3.94 -5.30 -8.77
CA ASP A 372 -3.90 -3.88 -9.12
C ASP A 372 -5.28 -3.18 -9.05
N ARG A 373 -6.39 -3.94 -9.04
CA ARG A 373 -7.77 -3.43 -8.91
C ARG A 373 -8.32 -3.57 -7.48
N ASP A 374 -8.03 -4.70 -6.85
CA ASP A 374 -8.67 -5.16 -5.61
C ASP A 374 -7.80 -5.01 -4.39
N LEU A 375 -6.48 -4.92 -4.53
CA LEU A 375 -5.52 -4.82 -3.42
C LEU A 375 -4.57 -3.63 -3.64
N PHE A 376 -5.14 -2.50 -4.05
CA PHE A 376 -4.40 -1.32 -4.50
C PHE A 376 -4.75 -0.07 -3.68
N HIS A 377 -3.74 0.70 -3.28
CA HIS A 377 -3.90 2.00 -2.65
C HIS A 377 -3.28 3.10 -3.55
N PRO A 378 -4.10 4.00 -4.16
CA PRO A 378 -3.62 4.98 -5.13
C PRO A 378 -2.47 5.88 -4.65
N SER A 379 -2.48 6.24 -3.37
CA SER A 379 -1.55 7.18 -2.74
C SER A 379 -0.34 6.50 -2.09
N ASP A 380 -0.12 5.22 -2.35
CA ASP A 380 1.05 4.51 -1.82
C ASP A 380 2.34 5.05 -2.46
N VAL A 381 3.09 5.84 -1.69
CA VAL A 381 4.33 6.51 -2.14
C VAL A 381 5.44 5.54 -2.53
N ARG A 382 5.32 4.27 -2.15
CA ARG A 382 6.27 3.21 -2.51
C ARG A 382 6.09 2.75 -3.96
N ASP A 383 4.90 2.98 -4.53
CA ASP A 383 4.60 2.67 -5.92
C ASP A 383 5.13 3.79 -6.84
N ILE A 384 6.38 3.63 -7.28
CA ILE A 384 7.03 4.56 -8.19
C ILE A 384 6.68 4.31 -9.67
N ARG A 385 5.73 3.41 -9.99
CA ARG A 385 5.32 3.14 -11.38
C ARG A 385 4.54 4.33 -11.95
N GLU A 386 4.68 4.54 -13.25
CA GLU A 386 3.79 5.43 -13.99
C GLU A 386 2.40 4.79 -14.10
N LYS A 387 1.33 5.60 -14.08
CA LYS A 387 -0.06 5.11 -14.04
C LYS A 387 -0.85 5.70 -15.22
N GLY A 388 -1.70 4.90 -15.83
CA GLY A 388 -2.61 5.31 -16.91
C GLY A 388 -4.07 5.19 -16.50
N ALA A 389 -4.97 5.68 -17.35
CA ALA A 389 -6.39 5.42 -17.17
C ALA A 389 -6.66 3.91 -17.27
N PRO A 390 -7.60 3.32 -16.50
CA PRO A 390 -7.90 1.89 -16.64
C PRO A 390 -8.35 1.52 -18.06
N ARG A 391 -7.87 0.38 -18.58
CA ARG A 391 -8.28 -0.16 -19.89
C ARG A 391 -9.14 -1.40 -19.67
N ARG A 392 -10.42 -1.30 -20.03
CA ARG A 392 -11.43 -2.36 -19.77
C ARG A 392 -11.53 -2.74 -18.27
N GLY A 393 -11.43 -1.75 -17.39
CA GLY A 393 -11.48 -1.94 -15.94
C GLY A 393 -10.16 -2.33 -15.29
N VAL A 394 -9.14 -2.72 -16.06
CA VAL A 394 -7.82 -3.08 -15.55
C VAL A 394 -6.93 -1.83 -15.46
N PRO A 395 -6.37 -1.49 -14.28
CA PRO A 395 -5.43 -0.39 -14.13
C PRO A 395 -4.19 -0.58 -14.99
N GLN A 396 -3.69 0.52 -15.59
CA GLN A 396 -2.45 0.50 -16.36
C GLN A 396 -1.31 0.99 -15.47
N THR A 397 -0.22 0.22 -15.38
CA THR A 397 1.03 0.65 -14.71
C THR A 397 2.26 0.34 -15.58
N SER A 398 3.34 1.11 -15.42
CA SER A 398 4.60 0.88 -16.13
C SER A 398 5.81 1.30 -15.29
N VAL A 399 6.84 0.46 -15.28
CA VAL A 399 8.19 0.80 -14.78
C VAL A 399 9.08 1.42 -15.86
N ARG A 400 8.70 1.27 -17.13
CA ARG A 400 9.47 1.75 -18.29
C ARG A 400 9.23 3.24 -18.50
N ARG A 401 10.29 3.94 -18.90
CA ARG A 401 10.28 5.37 -19.22
C ARG A 401 11.27 5.63 -20.35
N LEU A 402 10.97 6.66 -21.12
CA LEU A 402 11.90 7.19 -22.10
C LEU A 402 12.68 8.36 -21.50
N TYR A 403 13.99 8.36 -21.70
CA TYR A 403 14.88 9.44 -21.32
C TYR A 403 15.36 10.15 -22.58
N LEU A 404 15.37 11.49 -22.53
CA LEU A 404 15.89 12.32 -23.59
C LEU A 404 16.95 13.26 -23.01
N GLN A 405 18.07 13.39 -23.71
CA GLN A 405 19.13 14.34 -23.40
C GLN A 405 19.45 15.17 -24.64
N LEU A 406 19.31 16.49 -24.54
CA LEU A 406 19.78 17.45 -25.53
C LEU A 406 21.14 17.99 -25.08
N GLN A 407 22.17 17.81 -25.90
CA GLN A 407 23.47 18.46 -25.74
C GLN A 407 23.65 19.48 -26.87
N VAL A 408 24.11 20.68 -26.54
CA VAL A 408 24.29 21.75 -27.52
C VAL A 408 25.76 22.12 -27.62
N PHE A 409 26.23 22.34 -28.84
CA PHE A 409 27.61 22.65 -29.17
C PHE A 409 27.67 23.88 -30.08
N GLY A 410 28.77 24.63 -30.04
CA GLY A 410 29.14 25.70 -30.96
C GLY A 410 30.42 25.36 -31.74
N GLY A 411 30.80 26.22 -32.68
CA GLY A 411 32.04 26.05 -33.47
C GLY A 411 31.98 24.96 -34.54
N CYS A 412 30.79 24.42 -34.86
CA CYS A 412 30.60 23.42 -35.90
C CYS A 412 30.66 24.05 -37.30
N ASN A 413 31.79 23.86 -38.00
CA ASN A 413 31.95 24.31 -39.38
C ASN A 413 31.48 23.28 -40.42
N ASP A 414 31.36 22.00 -40.03
CA ASP A 414 30.93 20.91 -40.90
C ASP A 414 29.83 20.07 -40.24
N THR A 415 28.60 20.57 -40.37
CA THR A 415 27.41 19.88 -39.85
C THR A 415 27.18 18.53 -40.54
N GLN A 416 27.61 18.36 -41.79
CA GLN A 416 27.41 17.11 -42.52
C GLN A 416 28.29 15.99 -41.94
N ALA A 417 29.55 16.29 -41.59
CA ALA A 417 30.42 15.33 -40.91
C ALA A 417 29.83 14.86 -39.56
N VAL A 418 29.18 15.75 -38.81
CA VAL A 418 28.46 15.38 -37.59
C VAL A 418 27.26 14.48 -37.90
N VAL A 419 26.44 14.84 -38.90
CA VAL A 419 25.28 14.02 -39.32
C VAL A 419 25.72 12.61 -39.75
N ASP A 420 26.79 12.50 -40.53
CA ASP A 420 27.33 11.22 -40.99
C ASP A 420 27.84 10.38 -39.81
N ALA A 421 28.54 11.00 -38.84
CA ALA A 421 28.97 10.30 -37.64
C ALA A 421 27.79 9.83 -36.77
N VAL A 422 26.78 10.70 -36.54
CA VAL A 422 25.62 10.38 -35.71
C VAL A 422 24.78 9.28 -36.38
N SER A 423 24.53 9.36 -37.68
CA SER A 423 23.74 8.36 -38.41
C SER A 423 24.35 6.95 -38.37
N ASN A 424 25.67 6.85 -38.28
CA ASN A 424 26.40 5.58 -38.17
C ASN A 424 26.62 5.12 -36.71
N SER A 425 26.28 5.94 -35.72
CA SER A 425 26.51 5.63 -34.29
C SER A 425 25.57 4.55 -33.73
N GLY A 426 24.42 4.34 -34.37
CA GLY A 426 23.33 3.51 -33.85
C GLY A 426 22.70 4.08 -32.56
N LEU A 427 22.90 5.37 -32.26
CA LEU A 427 22.13 6.11 -31.28
C LEU A 427 20.77 6.48 -31.89
N GLU A 428 19.70 6.40 -31.10
CA GLU A 428 18.41 6.97 -31.48
C GLU A 428 18.45 8.47 -31.16
N SER A 429 18.56 9.31 -32.18
CA SER A 429 18.90 10.72 -32.02
C SER A 429 18.36 11.65 -33.11
N VAL A 430 18.46 12.95 -32.82
CA VAL A 430 18.18 14.06 -33.73
C VAL A 430 19.35 15.03 -33.71
N VAL A 431 19.78 15.49 -34.88
CA VAL A 431 20.74 16.58 -35.03
C VAL A 431 20.00 17.82 -35.49
N TYR A 432 20.08 18.89 -34.71
CA TYR A 432 19.51 20.19 -35.00
C TYR A 432 20.62 21.18 -35.39
N ALA A 433 20.37 22.03 -36.38
CA ALA A 433 21.11 23.28 -36.56
C ALA A 433 20.48 24.37 -35.67
N ASP A 434 21.30 25.07 -34.90
CA ASP A 434 20.87 26.13 -33.98
C ASP A 434 20.51 27.41 -34.76
N VAL A 435 19.37 28.01 -34.44
CA VAL A 435 18.93 29.29 -35.05
C VAL A 435 19.70 30.48 -34.51
N THR A 436 20.17 30.37 -33.27
CA THR A 436 20.79 31.48 -32.52
C THR A 436 22.31 31.52 -32.63
N ASP A 437 22.91 30.46 -33.19
CA ASP A 437 24.34 30.35 -33.44
C ASP A 437 24.56 29.70 -34.83
N PRO A 438 25.15 30.43 -35.80
CA PRO A 438 25.42 29.89 -37.14
C PRO A 438 26.39 28.69 -37.15
N PHE A 439 27.16 28.49 -36.08
CA PHE A 439 28.04 27.33 -35.88
C PHE A 439 27.49 26.38 -34.80
N GLY A 440 26.25 26.60 -34.38
CA GLY A 440 25.62 25.87 -33.30
C GLY A 440 24.89 24.63 -33.80
N ILE A 441 25.01 23.54 -33.04
CA ILE A 441 24.24 22.32 -33.27
C ILE A 441 23.69 21.76 -31.96
N GLY A 442 22.56 21.08 -32.03
CA GLY A 442 21.98 20.32 -30.91
C GLY A 442 21.91 18.84 -31.23
N LEU A 443 22.44 17.98 -30.37
CA LEU A 443 22.28 16.53 -30.42
C LEU A 443 21.28 16.09 -29.35
N LEU A 444 20.09 15.68 -29.78
CA LEU A 444 19.10 15.03 -28.92
C LEU A 444 19.31 13.52 -28.97
N THR A 445 19.56 12.88 -27.83
CA THR A 445 19.66 11.41 -27.70
C THR A 445 18.45 10.88 -26.94
N ILE A 446 17.89 9.76 -27.40
CA ILE A 446 16.67 9.14 -26.90
C ILE A 446 16.99 7.70 -26.47
N THR A 447 16.59 7.28 -25.27
CA THR A 447 16.87 5.92 -24.75
C THR A 447 15.92 5.49 -23.64
N GLU A 448 15.66 4.20 -23.49
CA GLU A 448 15.00 3.64 -22.28
C GLU A 448 16.02 3.30 -21.18
N ASN A 449 17.29 3.07 -21.53
CA ASN A 449 18.36 2.84 -20.55
C ASN A 449 19.19 4.13 -20.40
N PRO A 450 19.11 4.85 -19.26
CA PRO A 450 19.88 6.07 -19.03
C PRO A 450 21.39 5.83 -18.89
N GLU A 451 21.85 4.61 -18.62
CA GLU A 451 23.29 4.28 -18.63
C GLU A 451 23.94 4.58 -19.99
N LEU A 452 23.14 4.57 -21.06
CA LEU A 452 23.59 4.92 -22.40
C LEU A 452 24.18 6.33 -22.46
N PHE A 453 23.68 7.29 -21.67
CA PHE A 453 24.19 8.66 -21.65
C PHE A 453 25.63 8.77 -21.14
N VAL A 454 26.02 7.88 -20.22
CA VAL A 454 27.36 7.88 -19.61
C VAL A 454 28.30 6.82 -20.20
N THR A 455 27.78 5.99 -21.10
CA THR A 455 28.53 4.97 -21.85
C THR A 455 28.55 5.33 -23.33
N LYS A 456 27.77 4.64 -24.17
CA LYS A 456 27.82 4.75 -25.63
C LYS A 456 27.65 6.18 -26.16
N ALA A 457 26.75 6.99 -25.60
CA ALA A 457 26.56 8.37 -26.05
C ALA A 457 27.74 9.27 -25.64
N ARG A 458 28.27 9.08 -24.43
CA ARG A 458 29.48 9.78 -23.97
C ARG A 458 30.69 9.41 -24.84
N ASP A 459 30.91 8.12 -25.05
CA ASP A 459 32.00 7.60 -25.88
C ASP A 459 31.88 8.12 -27.32
N PHE A 460 30.66 8.20 -27.85
CA PHE A 460 30.41 8.79 -29.16
C PHE A 460 30.81 10.27 -29.20
N VAL A 461 30.37 11.09 -28.24
CA VAL A 461 30.73 12.52 -28.21
C VAL A 461 32.24 12.70 -28.16
N VAL A 462 32.95 11.91 -27.35
CA VAL A 462 34.40 12.00 -27.16
C VAL A 462 35.21 11.48 -28.36
N ASN A 463 34.67 10.55 -29.15
CA ASN A 463 35.38 9.90 -30.27
C ASN A 463 34.78 10.23 -31.65
N SER A 464 34.06 11.34 -31.77
CA SER A 464 33.42 11.80 -33.02
C SER A 464 33.80 13.25 -33.33
N PRO A 465 33.37 13.81 -34.47
CA PRO A 465 33.59 15.24 -34.77
C PRO A 465 33.06 16.21 -33.71
N LEU A 466 32.21 15.75 -32.78
CA LEU A 466 31.72 16.54 -31.64
C LEU A 466 32.79 16.83 -30.59
N ALA A 467 33.87 16.04 -30.52
CA ALA A 467 34.90 16.14 -29.48
C ALA A 467 35.66 17.48 -29.51
N GLU A 468 35.79 18.05 -30.70
CA GLU A 468 36.51 19.32 -30.95
C GLU A 468 35.57 20.54 -30.88
N LEU A 469 34.27 20.33 -30.68
CA LEU A 469 33.28 21.42 -30.62
C LEU A 469 33.17 22.02 -29.22
N GLU A 470 32.80 23.29 -29.16
CA GLU A 470 32.57 23.98 -27.88
C GLU A 470 31.24 23.54 -27.29
N GLN A 471 31.25 22.76 -26.20
CA GLN A 471 30.02 22.42 -25.50
C GLN A 471 29.38 23.67 -24.87
N LYS A 472 28.04 23.77 -24.90
CA LYS A 472 27.23 24.78 -24.21
C LYS A 472 26.45 24.16 -23.06
N PRO A 473 27.05 23.99 -21.86
CA PRO A 473 26.42 23.30 -20.73
C PRO A 473 25.09 23.91 -20.29
N ASP A 474 24.93 25.23 -20.41
CA ASP A 474 23.71 25.94 -20.01
C ASP A 474 22.49 25.57 -20.87
N LEU A 475 22.71 25.02 -22.07
CA LEU A 475 21.67 24.52 -22.96
C LEU A 475 21.56 22.99 -22.94
N THR A 476 22.33 22.31 -22.10
CA THR A 476 22.19 20.86 -21.91
C THR A 476 20.95 20.57 -21.07
N MET A 477 20.05 19.74 -21.60
CA MET A 477 18.76 19.45 -20.97
C MET A 477 18.55 17.94 -20.89
N VAL A 478 18.08 17.43 -19.77
CA VAL A 478 17.76 16.00 -19.58
C VAL A 478 16.42 15.84 -18.90
N GLY A 479 15.63 14.87 -19.35
CA GLY A 479 14.34 14.58 -18.75
C GLY A 479 13.85 13.17 -19.07
N ARG A 480 12.84 12.73 -18.31
CA ARG A 480 12.18 11.43 -18.50
C ARG A 480 10.69 11.61 -18.80
N SER A 481 10.12 10.73 -19.61
CA SER A 481 8.67 10.64 -19.81
C SER A 481 7.97 10.37 -18.48
N TYR A 482 6.75 10.89 -18.34
CA TYR A 482 5.90 10.68 -17.17
C TYR A 482 4.42 10.67 -17.58
N SER A 483 3.58 10.18 -16.69
CA SER A 483 2.12 10.09 -16.85
C SER A 483 1.38 10.98 -15.84
N MET A 484 0.13 11.32 -16.14
CA MET A 484 -0.75 12.05 -15.21
C MET A 484 -1.84 11.15 -14.63
N GLY A 485 -1.79 9.83 -14.86
CA GLY A 485 -2.81 8.88 -14.40
C GLY A 485 -4.06 8.83 -15.27
N ARG A 486 -4.07 9.50 -16.42
CA ARG A 486 -5.29 9.71 -17.24
C ARG A 486 -5.14 9.26 -18.69
N GLU A 487 -3.95 8.79 -19.04
CA GLU A 487 -3.58 8.41 -20.39
C GLU A 487 -4.26 7.10 -20.79
N ALA A 488 -4.95 7.11 -21.93
CA ALA A 488 -5.71 5.96 -22.42
C ALA A 488 -4.81 4.77 -22.85
N ASN A 489 -3.62 5.07 -23.35
CA ASN A 489 -2.58 4.08 -23.64
C ASN A 489 -1.28 4.53 -22.98
N LEU A 490 -0.96 3.92 -21.84
CA LEU A 490 0.18 4.34 -21.01
C LEU A 490 1.51 4.09 -21.71
N GLU A 491 1.67 2.93 -22.34
CA GLU A 491 2.92 2.57 -23.03
C GLU A 491 3.19 3.50 -24.21
N ASP A 492 2.17 3.78 -25.02
CA ASP A 492 2.28 4.75 -26.10
C ASP A 492 2.65 6.13 -25.58
N TRP A 493 2.01 6.58 -24.50
CA TRP A 493 2.28 7.90 -23.94
C TRP A 493 3.71 8.06 -23.43
N LEU A 494 4.24 7.04 -22.74
CA LEU A 494 5.57 7.08 -22.16
C LEU A 494 6.67 6.88 -23.21
N LEU A 495 6.47 5.96 -24.15
CA LEU A 495 7.54 5.45 -25.01
C LEU A 495 7.33 5.76 -26.49
N GLY A 496 6.09 5.71 -26.97
CA GLY A 496 5.74 5.83 -28.38
C GLY A 496 5.61 7.28 -28.84
N LYS A 497 4.71 8.05 -28.23
CA LYS A 497 4.42 9.44 -28.57
C LYS A 497 5.67 10.33 -28.54
N PRO A 498 6.53 10.31 -27.49
CA PRO A 498 7.71 11.15 -27.48
C PRO A 498 8.70 10.83 -28.61
N ARG A 499 8.91 9.54 -28.91
CA ARG A 499 9.74 9.09 -30.06
C ARG A 499 9.16 9.53 -31.38
N ARG A 500 7.86 9.24 -31.61
CA ARG A 500 7.15 9.66 -32.83
C ARG A 500 7.26 11.15 -33.05
N ASN A 501 7.12 11.96 -32.00
CA ASN A 501 7.20 13.40 -32.14
C ASN A 501 8.63 13.85 -32.46
N ALA A 502 9.65 13.36 -31.73
CA ALA A 502 11.04 13.77 -31.93
C ALA A 502 11.61 13.37 -33.29
N LEU A 503 11.25 12.18 -33.77
CA LEU A 503 11.81 11.56 -34.98
C LEU A 503 10.93 11.76 -36.23
N ASN A 504 9.91 12.63 -36.16
CA ASN A 504 9.05 12.89 -37.32
C ASN A 504 9.74 13.85 -38.32
N PRO A 505 10.06 13.41 -39.56
CA PRO A 505 10.67 14.27 -40.56
C PRO A 505 9.75 15.41 -41.04
N ASP A 506 8.44 15.29 -40.86
CA ASP A 506 7.48 16.35 -41.22
C ASP A 506 7.48 17.52 -40.21
N TRP A 507 8.10 17.34 -39.03
CA TRP A 507 8.20 18.36 -37.98
C TRP A 507 9.67 18.70 -37.67
N PRO A 508 10.41 19.31 -38.61
CA PRO A 508 11.83 19.56 -38.45
C PRO A 508 12.14 20.67 -37.45
N TRP A 509 11.20 21.59 -37.17
CA TRP A 509 11.47 22.67 -36.22
C TRP A 509 11.22 22.21 -34.79
N ALA A 510 12.12 22.57 -33.87
CA ALA A 510 11.98 22.30 -32.46
C ALA A 510 12.37 23.51 -31.58
N VAL A 511 11.60 23.70 -30.50
CA VAL A 511 11.93 24.60 -29.39
C VAL A 511 11.99 23.79 -28.11
N TRP A 512 13.17 23.76 -27.48
CA TRP A 512 13.43 23.04 -26.23
C TRP A 512 13.68 24.02 -25.10
N TYR A 513 13.01 23.82 -23.97
CA TYR A 513 13.21 24.67 -22.78
C TYR A 513 12.78 23.95 -21.50
N PRO A 514 13.52 24.13 -20.40
CA PRO A 514 13.09 23.69 -19.09
C PRO A 514 12.22 24.75 -18.42
N LEU A 515 11.45 24.32 -17.42
CA LEU A 515 10.61 25.20 -16.62
C LEU A 515 10.54 24.75 -15.16
N ARG A 516 10.48 25.73 -14.27
CA ARG A 516 10.38 25.53 -12.82
C ARG A 516 9.24 26.36 -12.27
N ARG A 517 8.44 25.76 -11.40
CA ARG A 517 7.32 26.45 -10.75
C ARG A 517 7.79 27.05 -9.43
N LYS A 518 7.02 27.99 -8.91
CA LYS A 518 7.17 28.51 -7.55
C LYS A 518 6.67 27.45 -6.57
N SER A 519 7.35 27.33 -5.42
CA SER A 519 7.00 26.36 -4.37
C SER A 519 5.55 26.48 -3.89
N GLU A 520 4.99 27.70 -3.89
CA GLU A 520 3.58 27.99 -3.56
C GLU A 520 2.58 27.18 -4.39
N PHE A 521 2.93 26.80 -5.63
CA PHE A 521 2.05 25.96 -6.44
C PHE A 521 1.85 24.58 -5.83
N ASN A 522 2.88 24.04 -5.17
CA ASN A 522 2.88 22.68 -4.64
C ASN A 522 2.04 22.53 -3.35
N ILE A 523 1.72 23.63 -2.68
CA ILE A 523 0.88 23.65 -1.47
C ILE A 523 -0.61 23.88 -1.78
N LEU A 524 -0.97 24.18 -3.03
CA LEU A 524 -2.35 24.31 -3.46
C LEU A 524 -3.07 22.95 -3.38
N SER A 525 -4.38 22.96 -3.15
CA SER A 525 -5.16 21.73 -3.17
C SER A 525 -5.10 21.07 -4.56
N PRO A 526 -5.21 19.72 -4.66
CA PRO A 526 -5.22 19.03 -5.96
C PRO A 526 -6.28 19.56 -6.93
N THR A 527 -7.43 20.00 -6.41
CA THR A 527 -8.51 20.60 -7.21
C THR A 527 -8.10 21.92 -7.84
N GLU A 528 -7.42 22.78 -7.09
CA GLU A 528 -6.93 24.07 -7.58
C GLU A 528 -5.79 23.89 -8.59
N GLN A 529 -4.81 23.04 -8.26
CA GLN A 529 -3.75 22.67 -9.19
C GLN A 529 -4.34 22.15 -10.50
N GLY A 530 -5.34 21.25 -10.43
CA GLY A 530 -6.01 20.68 -11.59
C GLY A 530 -6.66 21.72 -12.50
N LYS A 531 -7.34 22.74 -11.93
CA LYS A 531 -7.95 23.83 -12.70
C LYS A 531 -6.89 24.66 -13.45
N ILE A 532 -5.81 25.04 -12.76
CA ILE A 532 -4.72 25.84 -13.33
C ILE A 532 -4.01 25.08 -14.46
N LEU A 533 -3.69 23.81 -14.24
CA LEU A 533 -3.03 22.96 -15.24
C LEU A 533 -3.94 22.69 -16.44
N MET A 534 -5.25 22.55 -16.23
CA MET A 534 -6.20 22.31 -17.32
C MET A 534 -6.28 23.51 -18.27
N GLU A 535 -6.35 24.74 -17.74
CA GLU A 535 -6.31 25.97 -18.55
C GLU A 535 -5.10 25.97 -19.50
N HIS A 536 -3.91 25.71 -18.95
CA HIS A 536 -2.68 25.68 -19.72
C HIS A 536 -2.65 24.53 -20.74
N ALA A 537 -3.09 23.34 -20.34
CA ALA A 537 -3.11 22.16 -21.20
C ALA A 537 -4.08 22.31 -22.38
N MET A 538 -5.17 23.08 -22.24
CA MET A 538 -6.13 23.31 -23.32
C MET A 538 -5.50 24.03 -24.52
N ILE A 539 -4.65 25.04 -24.28
CA ILE A 539 -3.91 25.72 -25.36
C ILE A 539 -3.05 24.72 -26.12
N GLY A 540 -2.27 23.89 -25.41
CA GLY A 540 -1.46 22.83 -26.02
C GLY A 540 -2.28 21.87 -26.88
N ARG A 541 -3.44 21.42 -26.38
CA ARG A 541 -4.35 20.54 -27.13
C ARG A 541 -4.92 21.20 -28.38
N THR A 542 -5.27 22.48 -28.33
CA THR A 542 -5.79 23.22 -29.48
C THR A 542 -4.76 23.29 -30.61
N TYR A 543 -3.51 23.65 -30.29
CA TYR A 543 -2.43 23.68 -31.28
C TYR A 543 -2.11 22.29 -31.84
N GLY A 544 -2.07 21.26 -30.98
CA GLY A 544 -1.83 19.88 -31.41
C GLY A 544 -2.92 19.31 -32.30
N SER A 545 -4.19 19.59 -31.99
CA SER A 545 -5.35 19.11 -32.78
C SER A 545 -5.45 19.82 -34.14
N ALA A 546 -5.01 21.06 -34.22
CA ALA A 546 -4.95 21.82 -35.46
C ALA A 546 -3.70 21.50 -36.32
N GLY A 547 -2.80 20.64 -35.84
CA GLY A 547 -1.57 20.27 -36.54
C GLY A 547 -0.47 21.33 -36.50
N TYR A 548 -0.61 22.37 -35.67
CA TYR A 548 0.32 23.50 -35.64
C TYR A 548 1.56 23.25 -34.76
N ALA A 549 1.43 22.51 -33.66
CA ALA A 549 2.55 22.18 -32.79
C ALA A 549 2.26 20.90 -32.00
N GLN A 550 3.26 20.02 -31.91
CA GLN A 550 3.23 18.82 -31.09
C GLN A 550 4.21 18.97 -29.92
N ASP A 551 3.92 18.27 -28.84
CA ASP A 551 4.68 18.39 -27.61
C ASP A 551 5.35 17.08 -27.18
N ILE A 552 6.51 17.25 -26.57
CA ILE A 552 7.20 16.25 -25.77
C ILE A 552 7.29 16.84 -24.37
N ARG A 553 6.71 16.16 -23.39
CA ARG A 553 6.72 16.58 -21.98
C ARG A 553 7.54 15.60 -21.18
N LEU A 554 8.51 16.12 -20.46
CA LEU A 554 9.41 15.34 -19.63
C LEU A 554 9.44 15.92 -18.22
N ALA A 555 9.54 15.06 -17.22
CA ALA A 555 9.86 15.43 -15.85
C ALA A 555 11.38 15.42 -15.69
N CYS A 556 11.92 16.43 -15.00
CA CYS A 556 13.37 16.57 -14.76
C CYS A 556 13.75 16.90 -13.32
N HIS A 557 12.82 16.72 -12.38
CA HIS A 557 13.06 16.82 -10.93
C HIS A 557 14.32 16.03 -10.53
N GLY A 558 15.31 16.71 -9.96
CA GLY A 558 16.59 16.11 -9.55
C GLY A 558 17.46 15.55 -10.68
N LEU A 559 17.09 15.73 -11.95
CA LEU A 559 17.89 15.34 -13.13
C LEU A 559 18.55 16.56 -13.80
N ASP A 560 17.92 17.71 -13.70
CA ASP A 560 18.38 18.97 -14.27
C ASP A 560 19.31 19.74 -13.31
N ARG A 561 20.34 20.40 -13.85
CA ARG A 561 21.34 21.17 -13.09
C ARG A 561 20.73 22.29 -12.24
N ASN A 562 19.62 22.88 -12.70
CA ASN A 562 18.96 24.03 -12.07
C ASN A 562 17.70 23.62 -11.29
N ASP A 563 17.53 22.32 -11.04
CA ASP A 563 16.36 21.73 -10.38
C ASP A 563 15.04 22.19 -11.05
N ASN A 564 15.04 22.19 -12.39
CA ASN A 564 13.81 22.38 -13.14
C ASN A 564 12.85 21.21 -12.92
N GLU A 565 11.57 21.48 -13.06
CA GLU A 565 10.53 20.46 -12.85
C GLU A 565 10.21 19.73 -14.13
N PHE A 566 10.14 20.48 -15.24
CA PHE A 566 9.80 19.92 -16.54
C PHE A 566 10.76 20.38 -17.63
N LEU A 567 10.91 19.53 -18.63
CA LEU A 567 11.56 19.83 -19.90
C LEU A 567 10.52 19.65 -21.01
N ILE A 568 10.34 20.70 -21.82
CA ILE A 568 9.37 20.73 -22.91
C ILE A 568 10.11 20.82 -24.25
N GLY A 569 9.74 19.94 -25.18
CA GLY A 569 10.07 20.06 -26.60
C GLY A 569 8.80 20.35 -27.39
N LEU A 570 8.75 21.46 -28.11
CA LEU A 570 7.66 21.79 -29.03
C LEU A 570 8.16 21.60 -30.47
N LEU A 571 7.43 20.83 -31.28
CA LEU A 571 7.84 20.46 -32.64
C LEU A 571 6.76 20.77 -33.67
N SER A 572 7.15 21.21 -34.86
CA SER A 572 6.22 21.58 -35.94
C SER A 572 6.88 21.62 -37.31
N GLN A 573 6.05 21.78 -38.35
CA GLN A 573 6.50 22.03 -39.72
C GLN A 573 7.12 23.41 -39.89
N ASP A 574 6.66 24.42 -39.14
CA ASP A 574 7.10 25.81 -39.22
C ASP A 574 7.45 26.39 -37.84
N LEU A 575 8.47 27.26 -37.77
CA LEU A 575 8.91 27.87 -36.51
C LEU A 575 7.87 28.81 -35.89
N PHE A 576 7.09 29.55 -36.70
CA PHE A 576 6.16 30.57 -36.20
C PHE A 576 5.11 30.01 -35.21
N PRO A 577 4.41 28.90 -35.51
CA PRO A 577 3.53 28.23 -34.55
C PRO A 577 4.16 27.96 -33.18
N LEU A 578 5.44 27.56 -33.12
CA LEU A 578 6.15 27.27 -31.87
C LEU A 578 6.38 28.53 -31.05
N SER A 579 6.77 29.63 -31.69
CA SER A 579 6.87 30.92 -31.01
C SER A 579 5.50 31.40 -30.53
N ARG A 580 4.46 31.18 -31.33
CA ARG A 580 3.12 31.69 -31.05
C ARG A 580 2.44 30.94 -29.89
N ILE A 581 2.57 29.62 -29.83
CA ILE A 581 2.02 28.85 -28.70
C ILE A 581 2.67 29.26 -27.37
N VAL A 582 4.00 29.48 -27.35
CA VAL A 582 4.70 29.98 -26.16
C VAL A 582 4.18 31.38 -25.77
N GLN A 583 3.95 32.26 -26.75
CA GLN A 583 3.36 33.59 -26.50
C GLN A 583 1.97 33.49 -25.88
N ASP A 584 1.11 32.61 -26.39
CA ASP A 584 -0.26 32.45 -25.87
C ASP A 584 -0.27 31.78 -24.50
N MET A 585 0.59 30.79 -24.26
CA MET A 585 0.76 30.14 -22.96
C MET A 585 1.18 31.10 -21.85
N ARG A 586 1.94 32.16 -22.16
CA ARG A 586 2.34 33.19 -21.16
C ARG A 586 1.16 33.88 -20.47
N LYS A 587 -0.04 33.85 -21.06
CA LYS A 587 -1.25 34.47 -20.51
C LYS A 587 -1.96 33.57 -19.47
N THR A 588 -1.61 32.29 -19.40
CA THR A 588 -2.23 31.32 -18.49
C THR A 588 -1.87 31.60 -17.04
N GLN A 589 -2.73 31.24 -16.09
CA GLN A 589 -2.41 31.40 -14.67
C GLN A 589 -1.15 30.64 -14.27
N GLN A 590 -0.97 29.43 -14.82
CA GLN A 590 0.24 28.64 -14.61
C GLN A 590 1.49 29.48 -14.94
N THR A 591 1.55 30.04 -16.15
CA THR A 591 2.75 30.76 -16.60
C THR A 591 2.92 32.12 -15.93
N ALA A 592 1.84 32.89 -15.83
CA ALA A 592 1.88 34.28 -15.35
C ALA A 592 2.10 34.40 -13.83
N LYS A 593 1.55 33.46 -13.04
CA LYS A 593 1.59 33.56 -11.56
C LYS A 593 2.55 32.57 -10.93
N HIS A 594 2.57 31.35 -11.45
CA HIS A 594 3.17 30.21 -10.75
C HIS A 594 4.52 29.77 -11.32
N MET A 595 5.03 30.36 -12.41
CA MET A 595 6.38 30.03 -12.90
C MET A 595 7.45 30.86 -12.21
N ALA A 596 8.53 30.18 -11.82
CA ALA A 596 9.75 30.79 -11.30
C ALA A 596 10.77 31.04 -12.44
N SER A 597 10.89 30.10 -13.38
CA SER A 597 11.76 30.24 -14.55
C SER A 597 11.17 29.52 -15.77
N LEU A 598 11.53 30.02 -16.95
CA LEU A 598 11.14 29.52 -18.27
C LEU A 598 12.33 29.71 -19.21
N GLY A 599 13.02 28.62 -19.55
CA GLY A 599 14.28 28.64 -20.29
C GLY A 599 15.51 28.27 -19.45
N PRO A 600 16.71 28.27 -20.04
CA PRO A 600 17.02 28.84 -21.36
C PRO A 600 16.40 28.07 -22.54
N PHE A 601 16.23 28.76 -23.67
CA PHE A 601 15.62 28.21 -24.88
C PHE A 601 16.69 27.77 -25.87
N PHE A 602 16.58 26.53 -26.35
CA PHE A 602 17.24 26.10 -27.58
C PHE A 602 16.21 26.08 -28.72
N VAL A 603 16.55 26.69 -29.85
CA VAL A 603 15.69 26.72 -31.04
C VAL A 603 16.49 26.15 -32.20
N GLY A 604 16.01 25.06 -32.79
CA GLY A 604 16.75 24.39 -33.85
C GLY A 604 15.87 23.82 -34.94
N ARG A 605 16.46 23.64 -36.12
CA ARG A 605 15.86 22.90 -37.24
C ARG A 605 16.62 21.60 -37.43
N ALA A 606 15.89 20.49 -37.44
CA ALA A 606 16.46 19.17 -37.66
C ALA A 606 17.11 19.11 -39.04
N VAL A 607 18.41 18.78 -39.04
CA VAL A 607 19.18 18.46 -40.25
C VAL A 607 19.27 16.96 -40.46
N TRP A 608 19.05 16.18 -39.40
CA TRP A 608 18.93 14.73 -39.47
C TRP A 608 18.12 14.18 -38.28
N GLN A 609 17.33 13.14 -38.52
CA GLN A 609 16.55 12.41 -37.52
C GLN A 609 16.73 10.91 -37.74
N SER A 610 16.86 10.15 -36.65
CA SER A 610 16.83 8.68 -36.74
C SER A 610 15.49 8.20 -37.33
N PRO A 611 15.49 7.14 -38.14
CA PRO A 611 14.25 6.55 -38.61
C PRO A 611 13.45 5.98 -37.43
N LEU A 612 12.13 6.19 -37.45
CA LEU A 612 11.23 5.54 -36.50
C LEU A 612 11.32 4.01 -36.67
N LYS A 613 11.76 3.32 -35.62
CA LYS A 613 11.74 1.85 -35.58
C LYS A 613 10.28 1.39 -35.63
N LYS A 614 9.97 0.49 -36.57
CA LYS A 614 8.63 -0.07 -36.76
C LYS A 614 8.20 -0.95 -35.60
#